data_AF-A0A0F9ALV9-F1
#
_entry.id   AF-A0A0F9ALV9-F1
#
_cell.length_a   1.000
_cell.length_b   1.000
_cell.length_c   1.000
_cell.angle_alpha   90.00
_cell.angle_beta   90.00
_cell.angle_gamma   90.00
#
_symmetry.space_group_name_H-M   'P 1'
#
loop_
_entity.id
_entity.type
_entity.pdbx_description
1 polymer ?
#
loop_
_entity_poly.entity_id
_entity_poly.type
_entity_poly.pdbx_seq_one_letter_code
_entity_poly.pdbx_strand_id
1 'polypeptide(L)'
;SFKKGTIPPNRNPLGTERICSKDGFILIKIAEKNPYTGFPTRYKHKHVYIWEQANGPAPKGMVVAFIDGDKTRCELDNLMLISRAELLNLNRYGYKDMPAELKPSVLALSKLQVKTWAKEKKL
;
A
#
# COMPACT_ATOMS: atom_id res chain seq x y z
N SER A 1 35.41 11.61 -12.65
CA SER A 1 34.37 11.03 -13.54
C SER A 1 34.12 9.58 -13.22
N PHE A 2 32.85 9.14 -13.19
CA PHE A 2 32.51 7.73 -13.01
C PHE A 2 32.92 6.92 -14.25
N LYS A 3 33.71 5.86 -14.07
CA LYS A 3 34.12 4.97 -15.18
C LYS A 3 32.93 4.08 -15.57
N LYS A 4 32.69 3.92 -16.88
CA LYS A 4 31.64 3.04 -17.42
C LYS A 4 31.83 1.63 -16.85
N GLY A 5 30.76 1.05 -16.28
CA GLY A 5 30.79 -0.27 -15.64
C GLY A 5 31.19 -0.30 -14.16
N THR A 6 31.64 0.82 -13.58
CA THR A 6 31.93 0.87 -12.15
C THR A 6 30.63 1.01 -11.35
N ILE A 7 30.38 0.05 -10.47
CA ILE A 7 29.26 0.11 -9.54
C ILE A 7 29.63 1.10 -8.43
N PRO A 8 28.82 2.15 -8.18
CA PRO A 8 29.05 3.05 -7.07
C PRO A 8 28.98 2.29 -5.73
N PRO A 9 29.85 2.60 -4.75
CA PRO A 9 29.86 1.91 -3.45
C PRO A 9 28.56 2.15 -2.66
N ASN A 10 27.85 3.26 -2.92
CA ASN A 10 26.56 3.60 -2.31
C ASN A 10 25.35 2.99 -3.06
N ARG A 11 25.57 2.02 -3.95
CA ARG A 11 24.47 1.34 -4.65
C ARG A 11 23.76 0.38 -3.69
N ASN A 12 22.53 0.73 -3.31
CA ASN A 12 21.68 -0.18 -2.54
C ASN A 12 21.34 -1.45 -3.35
N PRO A 13 21.47 -2.66 -2.77
CA PRO A 13 21.06 -3.92 -3.40
C PRO A 13 19.53 -4.02 -3.56
N LEU A 14 19.08 -5.04 -4.30
CA LEU A 14 17.65 -5.40 -4.32
C LEU A 14 17.23 -5.88 -2.92
N GLY A 15 15.97 -5.67 -2.56
CA GLY A 15 15.44 -5.96 -1.24
C GLY A 15 15.77 -4.90 -0.19
N THR A 16 16.62 -3.90 -0.49
CA THR A 16 16.86 -2.80 0.47
C THR A 16 15.57 -2.08 0.79
N GLU A 17 15.32 -1.93 2.09
CA GLU A 17 14.18 -1.24 2.65
C GLU A 17 14.57 0.17 3.12
N ARG A 18 13.64 1.11 3.04
CA ARG A 18 13.77 2.44 3.62
C ARG A 18 12.41 2.99 4.03
N ILE A 19 12.40 3.85 5.04
CA ILE A 19 11.19 4.61 5.39
C ILE A 19 11.10 5.82 4.44
N CYS A 20 9.93 6.02 3.85
CA CYS A 20 9.62 7.20 3.07
C CYS A 20 9.48 8.41 3.98
N SER A 21 10.33 9.42 3.80
CA SER A 21 10.33 10.63 4.64
C SER A 21 9.07 11.48 4.51
N LYS A 22 8.28 11.30 3.44
CA LYS A 22 7.06 12.07 3.20
C LYS A 22 5.85 11.55 3.96
N ASP A 23 5.71 10.22 4.04
CA ASP A 23 4.46 9.58 4.46
C ASP A 23 4.65 8.43 5.46
N GLY A 24 5.90 8.05 5.77
CA GLY A 24 6.23 7.05 6.78
C GLY A 24 6.06 5.60 6.32
N PHE A 25 5.77 5.32 5.05
CA PHE A 25 5.68 3.93 4.59
C PHE A 25 7.06 3.30 4.38
N ILE A 26 7.15 1.99 4.58
CA ILE A 26 8.33 1.22 4.13
C ILE A 26 8.28 1.05 2.61
N LEU A 27 9.38 1.40 1.96
CA LEU A 27 9.64 1.18 0.54
C LEU A 27 10.71 0.09 0.39
N ILE A 28 10.48 -0.87 -0.51
CA ILE A 28 11.42 -1.93 -0.86
C ILE A 28 11.92 -1.74 -2.29
N LYS A 29 13.23 -1.89 -2.50
CA LYS A 29 13.82 -1.86 -3.84
C LYS A 29 13.61 -3.18 -4.56
N ILE A 30 12.89 -3.16 -5.67
CA ILE A 30 12.54 -4.36 -6.44
C ILE A 30 13.07 -4.29 -7.88
N ALA A 31 13.22 -5.47 -8.50
CA ALA A 31 13.60 -5.63 -9.89
C ALA A 31 12.40 -5.43 -10.82
N GLU A 32 11.76 -4.26 -10.72
CA GLU A 32 10.66 -3.86 -11.58
C GLU A 32 11.01 -2.56 -12.29
N LYS A 33 10.74 -2.50 -13.60
CA LYS A 33 11.00 -1.31 -14.42
C LYS A 33 10.24 -0.11 -13.82
N ASN A 34 10.97 0.97 -13.60
CA ASN A 34 10.37 2.23 -13.17
C ASN A 34 9.58 2.83 -14.35
N PRO A 35 8.26 3.06 -14.21
CA PRO A 35 7.44 3.58 -15.31
C PRO A 35 7.78 5.03 -15.68
N TYR A 36 8.39 5.80 -14.77
CA TYR A 36 8.74 7.21 -14.99
C TYR A 36 10.15 7.40 -15.54
N THR A 37 11.11 6.60 -15.07
CA THR A 37 12.53 6.78 -15.42
C THR A 37 13.08 5.70 -16.33
N GLY A 38 12.34 4.62 -16.57
CA GLY A 38 12.77 3.49 -17.40
C GLY A 38 13.85 2.60 -16.76
N PHE A 39 14.38 2.95 -15.58
CA PHE A 39 15.38 2.15 -14.88
C PHE A 39 14.86 0.75 -14.55
N PRO A 40 15.71 -0.30 -14.57
CA PRO A 40 15.29 -1.69 -14.38
C PRO A 40 14.89 -2.03 -12.94
N THR A 41 15.04 -1.08 -12.01
CA THR A 41 14.65 -1.25 -10.61
C THR A 41 13.89 -0.02 -10.14
N ARG A 42 13.01 -0.19 -9.17
CA ARG A 42 12.33 0.91 -8.49
C ARG A 42 12.09 0.61 -7.03
N TYR A 43 11.78 1.65 -6.26
CA TYR A 43 11.22 1.47 -4.93
C TYR A 43 9.70 1.34 -5.05
N LYS A 44 9.14 0.29 -4.44
CA LYS A 44 7.70 0.06 -4.32
C LYS A 44 7.31 0.05 -2.84
N HIS A 45 6.08 0.42 -2.52
CA HIS A 45 5.56 0.28 -1.17
C HIS A 45 5.60 -1.20 -0.75
N LYS A 46 6.23 -1.50 0.40
CA LYS A 46 6.46 -2.87 0.87
C LYS A 46 5.15 -3.62 1.10
N HIS A 47 4.15 -2.98 1.72
CA HIS A 47 2.83 -3.59 1.92
C HIS A 47 2.16 -3.99 0.60
N VAL A 48 2.19 -3.13 -0.42
CA VAL A 48 1.64 -3.48 -1.75
C VAL A 48 2.41 -4.65 -2.35
N TYR A 49 3.74 -4.62 -2.27
CA TYR A 49 4.58 -5.70 -2.78
C TYR A 49 4.23 -7.04 -2.11
N ILE A 50 4.17 -7.10 -0.78
CA ILE A 50 3.86 -8.32 -0.03
C ILE A 50 2.46 -8.84 -0.36
N TRP A 51 1.46 -7.94 -0.40
CA TRP A 51 0.10 -8.32 -0.75
C TRP A 51 0.01 -8.91 -2.16
N GLU A 52 0.69 -8.30 -3.15
CA GLU A 52 0.69 -8.77 -4.52
C GLU A 52 1.45 -10.08 -4.72
N GLN A 53 2.50 -10.34 -3.94
CA GLN A 53 3.18 -11.64 -3.99
C GLN A 53 2.23 -12.80 -3.62
N ALA A 54 1.28 -12.56 -2.71
CA ALA A 54 0.32 -13.57 -2.28
C ALA A 54 -0.96 -13.62 -3.13
N ASN A 55 -1.42 -12.49 -3.65
CA ASN A 55 -2.76 -12.37 -4.27
C ASN A 55 -2.72 -12.00 -5.77
N GLY A 56 -1.54 -11.71 -6.33
CA GLY A 56 -1.39 -11.12 -7.65
C GLY A 56 -1.62 -9.59 -7.67
N PRO A 57 -1.61 -8.96 -8.86
CA PRO A 57 -1.72 -7.51 -8.98
C PRO A 57 -3.01 -6.95 -8.37
N ALA A 58 -2.91 -5.86 -7.61
CA ALA A 58 -4.08 -5.17 -7.08
C ALA A 58 -4.99 -4.67 -8.22
N PRO A 59 -6.29 -5.00 -8.24
CA PRO A 59 -7.21 -4.56 -9.29
C PRO A 59 -7.31 -3.04 -9.39
N LYS A 60 -7.64 -2.53 -10.59
CA LYS A 60 -7.83 -1.10 -10.81
C LYS A 60 -8.92 -0.56 -9.88
N GLY A 61 -8.61 0.54 -9.18
CA GLY A 61 -9.53 1.19 -8.24
C GLY A 61 -9.54 0.59 -6.83
N MET A 62 -8.77 -0.48 -6.61
CA MET A 62 -8.49 -1.01 -5.28
C MET A 62 -7.15 -0.50 -4.76
N VAL A 63 -6.99 -0.52 -3.44
CA VAL A 63 -5.77 -0.13 -2.72
C VAL A 63 -5.51 -1.14 -1.61
N VAL A 64 -4.23 -1.42 -1.36
CA VAL A 64 -3.80 -2.21 -0.20
C VAL A 64 -3.63 -1.26 0.97
N ALA A 65 -4.28 -1.56 2.09
CA ALA A 65 -4.26 -0.77 3.31
C ALA A 65 -3.91 -1.63 4.52
N PHE A 66 -3.46 -0.99 5.59
CA PHE A 66 -3.16 -1.63 6.88
C PHE A 66 -4.42 -1.74 7.72
N ILE A 67 -4.65 -2.91 8.30
CA ILE A 67 -5.81 -3.16 9.16
C ILE A 67 -5.64 -2.39 10.47
N ASP A 68 -4.48 -2.50 11.12
CA ASP A 68 -4.18 -1.79 12.38
C ASP A 68 -3.81 -0.31 12.19
N GLY A 69 -3.41 0.10 10.99
CA GLY A 69 -3.00 1.47 10.68
C GLY A 69 -1.50 1.74 10.88
N ASP A 70 -0.73 0.75 11.33
CA ASP A 70 0.72 0.83 11.45
C ASP A 70 1.37 0.58 10.08
N LYS A 71 2.00 1.63 9.53
CA LYS A 71 2.62 1.62 8.20
C LYS A 71 3.90 0.79 8.11
N THR A 72 4.39 0.30 9.25
CA THR A 72 5.64 -0.47 9.34
C THR A 72 5.40 -1.99 9.42
N ARG A 73 4.22 -2.38 9.90
CA ARG A 73 3.80 -3.76 10.15
C ARG A 73 3.22 -4.41 8.88
N CYS A 74 4.12 -4.84 7.98
CA CYS A 74 3.79 -5.24 6.60
C CYS A 74 3.50 -6.74 6.44
N GLU A 75 3.01 -7.44 7.46
CA GLU A 75 2.63 -8.84 7.38
C GLU A 75 1.29 -9.01 6.67
N LEU A 76 1.14 -10.10 5.90
CA LEU A 76 -0.04 -10.32 5.06
C LEU A 76 -1.36 -10.33 5.84
N ASP A 77 -1.35 -10.78 7.09
CA ASP A 77 -2.51 -10.81 7.99
C ASP A 77 -2.97 -9.41 8.44
N ASN A 78 -2.08 -8.40 8.34
CA ASN A 78 -2.37 -7.01 8.63
C ASN A 78 -2.74 -6.19 7.36
N LEU A 79 -2.80 -6.84 6.19
CA LEU A 79 -3.10 -6.15 4.94
C LEU A 79 -4.50 -6.48 4.46
N MET A 80 -5.20 -5.46 3.97
CA MET A 80 -6.51 -5.61 3.35
C MET A 80 -6.55 -4.92 1.99
N LEU A 81 -7.26 -5.53 1.05
CA LEU A 81 -7.63 -4.90 -0.21
C LEU A 81 -8.99 -4.23 -0.06
N ILE A 82 -9.04 -2.92 -0.30
CA ILE A 82 -10.28 -2.13 -0.25
C ILE A 82 -10.37 -1.20 -1.46
N SER A 83 -11.57 -0.78 -1.80
CA SER A 83 -11.81 0.24 -2.81
C SER A 83 -11.38 1.63 -2.31
N ARG A 84 -11.13 2.56 -3.24
CA ARG A 84 -10.87 3.97 -2.88
C ARG A 84 -12.04 4.63 -2.14
N ALA A 85 -13.27 4.21 -2.41
CA ALA A 85 -14.45 4.72 -1.73
C ALA A 85 -14.53 4.24 -0.28
N GLU A 86 -14.23 2.96 -0.03
CA GLU A 86 -14.10 2.41 1.34
C GLU A 86 -12.98 3.10 2.11
N LEU A 87 -11.80 3.26 1.49
CA LEU A 87 -10.69 4.00 2.12
C LEU A 87 -11.08 5.43 2.50
N LEU A 88 -11.74 6.15 1.59
CA LEU A 88 -12.22 7.51 1.86
C LEU A 88 -13.17 7.54 3.06
N ASN A 89 -14.10 6.59 3.13
CA ASN A 89 -15.06 6.53 4.21
C ASN A 89 -14.42 6.14 5.55
N LEU A 90 -13.47 5.19 5.55
CA LEU A 90 -12.67 4.85 6.73
C LEU A 90 -11.87 6.04 7.26
N ASN A 91 -11.29 6.84 6.37
CA ASN A 91 -10.56 8.04 6.77
C ASN A 91 -11.48 9.07 7.44
N ARG A 92 -12.74 9.21 7.00
CA ARG A 92 -13.73 10.09 7.65
C ARG A 92 -14.05 9.64 9.07
N TYR A 93 -14.02 8.34 9.34
CA TYR A 93 -14.22 7.78 10.67
C TYR A 93 -12.97 7.79 11.55
N GLY A 94 -11.83 8.32 11.07
CA GLY A 94 -10.58 8.28 11.85
C GLY A 94 -10.07 6.85 12.09
N TYR A 95 -10.40 5.91 11.20
CA TYR A 95 -10.14 4.47 11.36
C TYR A 95 -8.70 4.13 11.78
N LYS A 96 -7.72 4.89 11.28
CA LYS A 96 -6.30 4.70 11.55
C LYS A 96 -6.00 4.68 13.05
N ASP A 97 -6.48 5.66 13.79
CA ASP A 97 -6.12 5.90 15.19
C ASP A 97 -7.16 5.32 16.17
N MET A 98 -8.09 4.51 15.66
CA MET A 98 -9.18 3.90 16.42
C MET A 98 -8.70 2.68 17.24
N PRO A 99 -9.30 2.40 18.41
CA PRO A 99 -9.02 1.17 19.16
C PRO A 99 -9.23 -0.09 18.31
N ALA A 100 -8.36 -1.08 18.49
CA ALA A 100 -8.37 -2.31 17.69
C ALA A 100 -9.71 -3.05 17.74
N GLU A 101 -10.41 -3.00 18.88
CA GLU A 101 -11.72 -3.63 19.08
C GLU A 101 -12.84 -3.04 18.19
N LEU A 102 -12.76 -1.75 17.85
CA LEU A 102 -13.78 -1.08 17.03
C LEU A 102 -13.53 -1.19 15.52
N LYS A 103 -12.27 -1.43 15.13
CA LYS A 103 -11.86 -1.48 13.72
C LYS A 103 -12.67 -2.50 12.90
N PRO A 104 -12.91 -3.75 13.34
CA PRO A 104 -13.71 -4.70 12.56
C PRO A 104 -15.12 -4.17 12.26
N SER A 105 -15.79 -3.58 13.26
CA SER A 105 -17.14 -3.05 13.14
C SER A 105 -17.20 -1.85 12.20
N VAL A 106 -16.26 -0.91 12.32
CA VAL A 106 -16.19 0.27 11.44
C VAL A 106 -15.82 -0.11 10.02
N LEU A 107 -14.94 -1.10 9.84
CA LEU A 107 -14.62 -1.65 8.53
C LEU A 107 -15.85 -2.26 7.86
N ALA A 108 -16.60 -3.10 8.59
CA ALA A 108 -17.83 -3.71 8.08
C ALA A 108 -18.89 -2.66 7.72
N LEU A 109 -19.10 -1.67 8.60
CA LEU A 109 -20.03 -0.56 8.36
C LEU A 109 -19.64 0.24 7.11
N SER A 110 -18.35 0.55 6.95
CA SER A 110 -17.85 1.30 5.80
C SER A 110 -18.08 0.56 4.48
N LYS A 111 -17.80 -0.75 4.44
CA LYS A 111 -18.07 -1.60 3.28
C LYS A 111 -19.57 -1.63 2.93
N LEU A 112 -20.43 -1.71 3.94
CA LEU A 112 -21.88 -1.71 3.76
C LEU A 112 -22.36 -0.39 3.15
N GLN A 113 -21.98 0.75 3.74
CA GLN A 113 -22.38 2.08 3.27
C GLN A 113 -21.90 2.37 1.84
N VAL A 114 -20.65 2.02 1.51
CA VAL A 114 -20.14 2.23 0.15
C VAL A 114 -20.93 1.41 -0.88
N LYS A 115 -21.31 0.18 -0.52
CA LYS A 115 -22.16 -0.66 -1.39
C LYS A 115 -23.57 -0.09 -1.56
N THR A 116 -24.18 0.45 -0.50
CA THR A 116 -25.52 1.06 -0.60
C THR A 116 -25.50 2.30 -1.49
N TRP A 117 -24.52 3.20 -1.32
CA TRP A 117 -24.38 4.38 -2.18
C TRP A 117 -24.13 4.04 -3.65
N ALA A 118 -23.35 2.99 -3.91
CA ALA A 118 -23.10 2.52 -5.27
C ALA A 118 -24.36 1.97 -5.93
N LYS A 119 -25.32 1.43 -5.16
CA LYS A 119 -26.62 0.97 -5.66
C LYS A 119 -27.57 2.14 -5.92
N GLU A 120 -27.62 3.10 -5.00
CA GLU A 120 -28.45 4.32 -5.14
C GLU A 120 -28.07 5.14 -6.37
N LYS A 121 -26.78 5.26 -6.69
CA LYS A 121 -26.30 5.97 -7.89
C LYS A 121 -26.59 5.29 -9.23
N LYS A 122 -27.00 4.02 -9.21
CA LYS A 122 -27.34 3.25 -10.42
C LYS A 122 -28.84 3.27 -10.74
N LEU A 123 -29.64 3.77 -9.80
CA LEU A 123 -31.06 4.10 -9.99
C LEU A 123 -31.16 5.54 -10.50
#